data_AF-A0A3N5SV39-F1
#
_entry.id   AF-A0A3N5SV39-F1
#
_cell.length_a   1.000
_cell.length_b   1.000
_cell.length_c   1.000
_cell.angle_alpha   90.00
_cell.angle_beta   90.00
_cell.angle_gamma   90.00
#
_symmetry.space_group_name_H-M   'P 1'
#
loop_
_entity.id
_entity.type
_entity.pdbx_description
1 polymer ?
#
loop_
_entity_poly.entity_id
_entity_poly.type
_entity_poly.pdbx_seq_one_letter_code
_entity_poly.pdbx_strand_id
1 'polypeptide(L)' 'YGTAQLKGKSTWQRAEALIDIAHPDFRDELIREADVMKIWLRSSKKGA' A
#
# COMPACT_ATOMS: atom_id res chain seq x y z
N TYR A 1 0.60 1.55 -14.78
CA TYR A 1 0.73 2.43 -13.60
C TYR A 1 -0.19 3.62 -13.82
N GLY A 2 -1.40 3.57 -13.23
CA GLY A 2 -2.45 4.57 -13.43
C GLY A 2 -2.40 5.68 -12.39
N THR A 3 -3.57 6.15 -11.94
CA THR A 3 -3.68 7.20 -10.92
C THR A 3 -4.23 6.64 -9.61
N ALA A 4 -3.60 6.99 -8.49
CA ALA A 4 -4.07 6.63 -7.15
C ALA A 4 -4.85 7.78 -6.52
N GLN A 5 -6.14 7.57 -6.20
CA GLN A 5 -6.90 8.54 -5.42
C GLN A 5 -6.61 8.39 -3.92
N LEU A 6 -6.19 9.45 -3.25
CA LEU A 6 -5.76 9.43 -1.84
C LEU A 6 -6.73 10.15 -0.89
N LYS A 7 -7.63 10.99 -1.42
CA LYS A 7 -8.60 11.73 -0.59
C LYS A 7 -9.54 10.75 0.12
N GLY A 8 -9.70 10.93 1.43
CA GLY A 8 -10.56 10.07 2.28
C GLY A 8 -9.94 8.72 2.68
N LYS A 9 -8.75 8.37 2.18
CA LYS A 9 -8.04 7.15 2.56
C LYS A 9 -7.19 7.34 3.82
N SER A 10 -7.18 6.33 4.68
CA SER A 10 -6.27 6.23 5.83
C SER A 10 -4.82 6.04 5.35
N THR A 11 -3.85 6.24 6.24
CA THR A 11 -2.41 6.14 5.90
C THR A 11 -2.04 4.80 5.26
N TRP A 12 -2.60 3.70 5.75
CA TRP A 12 -2.34 2.37 5.18
C TRP A 12 -2.96 2.19 3.79
N GLN A 13 -4.20 2.67 3.60
CA GLN A 13 -4.89 2.63 2.31
C GLN A 13 -4.20 3.50 1.26
N ARG A 14 -3.55 4.58 1.69
CA ARG A 14 -2.71 5.41 0.81
C ARG A 14 -1.46 4.66 0.39
N ALA A 15 -0.77 4.00 1.32
CA ALA A 15 0.41 3.21 1.00
C ALA A 15 0.06 2.09 0.00
N GLU A 16 -1.03 1.37 0.22
CA GLU A 16 -1.53 0.34 -0.71
C GLU A 16 -1.83 0.91 -2.10
N ALA A 17 -2.58 2.02 -2.18
CA ALA A 17 -2.91 2.62 -3.47
C ALA A 17 -1.68 3.15 -4.23
N LEU A 18 -0.65 3.62 -3.50
CA LEU A 18 0.62 4.06 -4.09
C LEU A 18 1.45 2.88 -4.58
N ILE A 19 1.52 1.79 -3.80
CA ILE A 19 2.21 0.55 -4.17
C ILE A 19 1.56 -0.08 -5.40
N ASP A 20 0.23 -0.07 -5.50
CA ASP A 20 -0.48 -0.67 -6.64
C ASP A 20 -0.21 0.09 -7.96
N ILE A 21 0.02 1.40 -7.92
CA ILE A 21 0.45 2.15 -9.11
C ILE A 21 1.97 2.15 -9.31
N ALA A 22 2.77 1.59 -8.41
CA ALA A 22 4.22 1.51 -8.59
C ALA A 22 4.64 0.40 -9.57
N HIS A 23 5.86 0.54 -10.13
CA HIS A 23 6.47 -0.47 -11.00
C HIS A 23 6.57 -1.83 -10.27
N PRO A 24 6.36 -2.98 -10.93
CA PRO A 24 6.12 -4.27 -10.29
C PRO A 24 7.37 -4.72 -9.53
N ASP A 25 8.54 -4.46 -10.08
CA ASP A 25 9.85 -4.78 -9.50
C ASP A 25 10.07 -4.15 -8.12
N PHE A 26 9.40 -3.02 -7.80
CA PHE A 26 9.56 -2.32 -6.52
C PHE A 26 8.40 -2.57 -5.55
N ARG A 27 7.33 -3.26 -5.96
CA ARG A 27 6.15 -3.43 -5.10
C ARG A 27 6.48 -4.19 -3.82
N ASP A 28 7.23 -5.28 -3.93
CA ASP A 28 7.60 -6.11 -2.78
C ASP A 28 8.49 -5.34 -1.79
N GLU A 29 9.43 -4.55 -2.29
CA GLU A 29 10.27 -3.68 -1.48
C GLU A 29 9.43 -2.63 -0.74
N LEU A 30 8.51 -1.95 -1.45
CA LEU A 30 7.65 -0.93 -0.87
C LEU A 30 6.68 -1.50 0.18
N ILE A 31 6.17 -2.71 -0.02
CA ILE A 31 5.35 -3.42 0.98
C ILE A 31 6.18 -3.70 2.23
N ARG A 32 7.42 -4.16 2.06
CA ARG A 32 8.33 -4.46 3.17
C ARG A 32 8.64 -3.20 3.98
N GLU A 33 8.95 -2.09 3.32
CA GLU A 33 9.18 -0.80 3.99
C GLU A 33 7.92 -0.29 4.69
N ALA A 34 6.75 -0.43 4.08
CA ALA A 34 5.48 -0.07 4.71
C ALA A 34 5.21 -0.89 5.99
N ASP A 35 5.60 -2.17 6.03
CA ASP A 35 5.51 -3.02 7.24
C ASP A 35 6.51 -2.58 8.32
N VAL A 36 7.76 -2.26 7.95
CA VAL A 36 8.79 -1.71 8.86
C VAL A 36 8.33 -0.39 9.48
N MET A 37 7.72 0.47 8.67
CA MET A 37 7.15 1.75 9.12
C MET A 37 5.84 1.58 9.91
N LYS A 38 5.35 0.35 10.10
CA LYS A 38 4.06 0.03 10.74
C LYS A 38 2.86 0.71 10.08
N ILE A 39 2.98 1.05 8.81
CA ILE A 39 1.92 1.61 7.97
C ILE A 39 1.08 0.46 7.39
N TRP A 40 1.72 -0.66 7.07
CA TRP A 40 1.06 -1.83 6.52
C TRP A 40 0.28 -2.58 7.62
N LEU A 41 -1.05 -2.56 7.56
CA LEU A 41 -1.88 -3.34 8.49
C LEU A 41 -2.08 -4.75 7.96
N ARG A 42 -1.59 -5.74 8.71
CA ARG A 42 -1.73 -7.18 8.43
C ARG A 42 -3.18 -7.70 8.36
N SER A 43 -4.16 -6.86 8.71
CA SER A 43 -5.60 -7.16 8.65
C SER A 43 -6.19 -7.08 7.25
N SER A 44 -5.50 -6.48 6.27
CA SER A 44 -6.05 -6.20 4.93
C SER A 44 -6.32 -7.44 4.06
N LYS A 45 -6.11 -8.66 4.57
CA LYS A 45 -6.38 -9.92 3.85
C LYS A 45 -7.17 -10.96 4.62
N LYS A 46 -7.70 -10.65 5.82
CA LYS A 46 -8.65 -11.51 6.55
C LYS A 46 -10.01 -10.83 6.58
N GLY A 47 -10.76 -10.92 5.49
CA GLY A 47 -12.12 -10.35 5.43
C GLY A 47 -12.56 -9.91 4.03
N ALA A 48 -12.36 -10.76 3.03
CA ALA A 48 -13.10 -10.76 1.77
C ALA A 48 -13.00 -12.18 1.18
#